data_AF-A0A522DEI1-F1
#
_entry.id   AF-A0A522DEI1-F1
#
_cell.length_a   1.000
_cell.length_b   1.000
_cell.length_c   1.000
_cell.angle_alpha   90.00
_cell.angle_beta   90.00
_cell.angle_gamma   90.00
#
_symmetry.space_group_name_H-M   'P 1'
#
loop_
_entity.id
_entity.type
_entity.pdbx_description
1 polymer ?
#
loop_
_entity_poly.entity_id
_entity_poly.type
_entity_poly.pdbx_seq_one_letter_code
_entity_poly.pdbx_strand_id
1 'polypeptide(L)'
;MTTREIANRLSQLFKEYKWTEAQEELFSADAKSIEPPHAQGLQTVQGIAAIKKKGEDFNSMVEEMHGGYVGEPIVAGNHIAVAMGMDVTMKGAGRMNMEEIVVYEVKDGKIVKEQFFY
;
A
#
# COMPACT_ATOMS: atom_id res chain seq x y z
N MET A 1 0.87 -18.67 -3.98
CA MET A 1 0.85 -17.87 -5.23
C MET A 1 2.27 -17.57 -5.65
N THR A 2 2.54 -17.45 -6.93
CA THR A 2 3.81 -16.92 -7.45
C THR A 2 3.85 -15.39 -7.31
N THR A 3 5.03 -14.77 -7.36
CA THR A 3 5.16 -13.29 -7.33
C THR A 3 4.30 -12.62 -8.41
N ARG A 4 4.23 -13.21 -9.60
CA ARG A 4 3.46 -12.67 -10.72
C ARG A 4 1.95 -12.83 -10.52
N GLU A 5 1.49 -13.95 -9.95
CA GLU A 5 0.08 -14.11 -9.56
C GLU A 5 -0.33 -13.08 -8.50
N ILE A 6 0.53 -12.84 -7.50
CA ILE A 6 0.28 -11.81 -6.48
C ILE A 6 0.22 -10.43 -7.12
N ALA A 7 1.17 -10.07 -8.00
CA ALA A 7 1.17 -8.79 -8.70
C ALA A 7 -0.11 -8.57 -9.52
N ASN A 8 -0.55 -9.59 -10.25
CA ASN A 8 -1.78 -9.52 -11.04
C ASN A 8 -3.01 -9.34 -10.14
N ARG A 9 -3.09 -10.10 -9.03
CA ARG A 9 -4.21 -10.01 -8.09
C ARG A 9 -4.23 -8.67 -7.35
N LEU A 10 -3.06 -8.17 -6.96
CA LEU A 10 -2.90 -6.85 -6.35
C LEU A 10 -3.36 -5.74 -7.30
N SER A 11 -2.95 -5.78 -8.58
CA SER A 11 -3.40 -4.83 -9.61
C SER A 11 -4.91 -4.86 -9.82
N GLN A 12 -5.53 -6.05 -9.86
CA GLN A 12 -6.99 -6.18 -9.96
C GLN A 12 -7.71 -5.54 -8.77
N LEU A 13 -7.29 -5.88 -7.55
CA LEU A 13 -7.90 -5.37 -6.33
C LEU A 13 -7.73 -3.84 -6.21
N PHE A 14 -6.57 -3.30 -6.58
CA PHE A 14 -6.31 -1.86 -6.54
C PHE A 14 -7.17 -1.09 -7.56
N LYS A 15 -7.38 -1.64 -8.77
CA LYS A 15 -8.30 -1.06 -9.77
C LYS A 15 -9.76 -1.02 -9.29
N GLU A 16 -10.12 -1.89 -8.37
CA GLU A 16 -11.44 -1.95 -7.73
C GLU A 16 -11.48 -1.24 -6.36
N TYR A 17 -10.41 -0.54 -5.95
CA TYR A 17 -10.27 0.13 -4.65
C TYR A 17 -10.41 -0.81 -3.43
N LYS A 18 -10.10 -2.10 -3.61
CA LYS A 18 -10.23 -3.16 -2.60
C LYS A 18 -8.95 -3.37 -1.79
N TRP A 19 -8.46 -2.29 -1.17
CA TRP A 19 -7.21 -2.28 -0.40
C TRP A 19 -7.24 -3.27 0.77
N THR A 20 -8.34 -3.30 1.53
CA THR A 20 -8.50 -4.20 2.67
C THR A 20 -8.55 -5.67 2.24
N GLU A 21 -9.21 -5.98 1.13
CA GLU A 21 -9.25 -7.35 0.57
C GLU A 21 -7.84 -7.79 0.13
N ALA A 22 -7.05 -6.89 -0.47
CA ALA A 22 -5.66 -7.18 -0.84
C ALA A 22 -4.81 -7.52 0.39
N GLN A 23 -4.98 -6.76 1.49
CA GLN A 23 -4.32 -7.05 2.76
C GLN A 23 -4.74 -8.41 3.34
N GLU A 24 -6.03 -8.74 3.31
CA GLU A 24 -6.54 -10.02 3.83
C GLU A 24 -6.08 -11.23 3.01
N GLU A 25 -6.13 -11.10 1.69
CA GLU A 25 -5.88 -12.20 0.77
C GLU A 25 -4.38 -12.43 0.56
N LEU A 26 -3.60 -11.36 0.41
CA LEU A 26 -2.24 -11.45 -0.15
C LEU A 26 -1.15 -11.35 0.90
N PHE A 27 -1.41 -10.72 2.05
CA PHE A 27 -0.37 -10.48 3.05
C PHE A 27 -0.22 -11.67 4.00
N SER A 28 1.01 -11.83 4.50
CA SER A 28 1.32 -12.71 5.62
C SER A 28 0.82 -12.08 6.93
N ALA A 29 0.56 -12.91 7.94
CA ALA A 29 0.07 -12.44 9.23
C ALA A 29 1.07 -11.53 9.96
N ASP A 30 2.37 -11.71 9.70
CA ASP A 30 3.51 -11.01 10.30
C ASP A 30 4.15 -9.97 9.37
N ALA A 31 3.49 -9.62 8.27
CA ALA A 31 4.00 -8.68 7.28
C ALA A 31 4.42 -7.34 7.90
N LYS A 32 5.46 -6.73 7.34
CA LYS A 32 5.98 -5.42 7.77
C LYS A 32 5.63 -4.32 6.78
N SER A 33 5.12 -3.20 7.26
CA SER A 33 4.80 -2.02 6.46
C SER A 33 5.73 -0.88 6.84
N ILE A 34 6.59 -0.46 5.90
CA ILE A 34 7.73 0.43 6.16
C ILE A 34 7.50 1.77 5.47
N GLU A 35 7.45 2.83 6.28
CA GLU A 35 7.40 4.22 5.80
C GLU A 35 8.81 4.79 5.57
N PRO A 36 8.96 5.86 4.76
CA PRO A 36 10.21 6.60 4.66
C PRO A 36 10.71 7.04 6.05
N PRO A 37 12.03 7.03 6.31
CA PRO A 37 12.58 7.41 7.61
C PRO A 37 12.21 8.83 8.07
N HIS A 38 11.90 9.73 7.12
CA HIS A 38 11.50 11.11 7.36
C HIS A 38 9.97 11.31 7.39
N ALA A 39 9.17 10.26 7.31
CA ALA A 39 7.71 10.36 7.39
C ALA A 39 7.28 10.88 8.77
N GLN A 40 6.55 12.00 8.81
CA GLN A 40 6.08 12.62 10.05
C GLN A 40 4.71 12.12 10.52
N GLY A 41 3.96 11.43 9.64
CA GLY A 41 2.62 10.93 9.93
C GLY A 41 2.62 9.44 10.24
N LEU A 42 2.36 8.65 9.20
CA LEU A 42 2.25 7.20 9.32
C LEU A 42 3.56 6.57 9.82
N GLN A 43 3.41 5.56 10.67
CA GLN A 43 4.53 4.87 11.29
C GLN A 43 4.81 3.54 10.58
N THR A 44 6.06 3.08 10.68
CA THR A 44 6.40 1.70 10.32
C THR A 44 5.77 0.74 11.33
N VAL A 45 5.03 -0.27 10.85
CA VAL A 45 4.31 -1.24 11.68
C VAL A 45 4.57 -2.68 11.22
N GLN A 46 4.24 -3.64 12.08
CA GLN A 46 4.35 -5.07 11.77
C GLN A 46 3.10 -5.82 12.24
N GLY A 47 2.69 -6.81 11.45
CA GLY A 47 1.52 -7.64 11.68
C GLY A 47 0.29 -7.11 10.94
N ILE A 48 -0.50 -8.01 10.35
CA ILE A 48 -1.60 -7.62 9.46
C ILE A 48 -2.67 -6.76 10.15
N ALA A 49 -2.91 -6.98 11.44
CA ALA A 49 -3.82 -6.15 12.23
C ALA A 49 -3.31 -4.70 12.35
N ALA A 50 -2.00 -4.51 12.56
CA ALA A 50 -1.39 -3.18 12.65
C ALA A 50 -1.36 -2.48 11.29
N ILE A 51 -1.15 -3.22 10.20
CA ILE A 51 -1.20 -2.70 8.83
C ILE A 51 -2.63 -2.21 8.50
N LYS A 52 -3.65 -3.00 8.80
CA LYS A 52 -5.06 -2.57 8.63
C LYS A 52 -5.37 -1.32 9.44
N LYS A 53 -4.97 -1.29 10.72
CA LYS A 53 -5.17 -0.12 11.59
C LYS A 53 -4.49 1.13 11.04
N LYS A 54 -3.27 1.01 10.52
CA LYS A 54 -2.55 2.09 9.84
C LYS A 54 -3.32 2.61 8.63
N GLY A 55 -3.90 1.73 7.82
CA GLY A 55 -4.77 2.12 6.69
C GLY A 55 -6.04 2.83 7.13
N GLU A 56 -6.68 2.36 8.21
CA GLU A 56 -7.82 3.05 8.84
C GLU A 56 -7.44 4.44 9.36
N ASP A 57 -6.27 4.57 10.00
CA ASP A 57 -5.75 5.85 10.48
C ASP A 57 -5.52 6.81 9.32
N PHE A 58 -4.91 6.36 8.23
CA PHE A 58 -4.77 7.15 7.00
C PHE A 58 -6.13 7.63 6.49
N ASN A 59 -7.08 6.72 6.28
CA ASN A 59 -8.42 7.06 5.81
C ASN A 59 -9.15 8.02 6.75
N SER A 60 -8.91 7.94 8.06
CA SER A 60 -9.51 8.87 9.04
C SER A 60 -8.96 10.30 8.93
N MET A 61 -7.76 10.48 8.39
CA MET A 61 -7.14 11.79 8.14
C MET A 61 -7.58 12.40 6.80
N VAL A 62 -8.06 11.58 5.87
CA VAL A 62 -8.63 12.06 4.60
C VAL A 62 -9.98 12.73 4.87
N GLU A 63 -10.14 13.95 4.38
CA GLU A 63 -11.39 14.71 4.37
C GLU A 63 -12.17 14.46 3.08
N GLU A 64 -11.48 14.48 1.93
CA GLU A 64 -12.08 14.27 0.62
C GLU A 64 -11.07 13.61 -0.33
N MET A 65 -11.53 12.66 -1.14
CA MET A 65 -10.74 12.02 -2.21
C MET A 65 -11.17 12.60 -3.56
N HIS A 66 -10.26 13.24 -4.27
CA HIS A 66 -10.52 13.85 -5.59
C HIS A 66 -10.15 12.92 -6.75
N GLY A 67 -9.35 11.89 -6.47
CA GLY A 67 -8.93 10.90 -7.44
C GLY A 67 -7.57 10.33 -7.10
N GLY A 68 -7.01 9.58 -8.04
CA GLY A 68 -5.71 8.96 -7.89
C GLY A 68 -5.41 8.05 -9.05
N TYR A 69 -4.28 7.38 -8.99
CA TYR A 69 -3.89 6.39 -9.98
C TYR A 69 -3.11 5.25 -9.34
N VAL A 70 -3.13 4.12 -10.02
CA VAL A 70 -2.31 2.96 -9.72
C VAL A 70 -1.69 2.51 -11.03
N GLY A 71 -0.37 2.53 -11.09
CA GLY A 71 0.40 2.08 -12.24
C GLY A 71 0.41 0.57 -12.39
N GLU A 72 0.84 0.11 -13.56
CA GLU A 72 1.04 -1.32 -13.80
C GLU A 72 2.21 -1.86 -12.94
N PRO A 73 2.07 -3.03 -12.30
CA PRO A 73 3.10 -3.57 -11.44
C PRO A 73 4.31 -4.04 -12.23
N ILE A 74 5.51 -3.72 -11.72
CA ILE A 74 6.78 -4.25 -12.22
C ILE A 74 7.19 -5.43 -11.33
N VAL A 75 7.46 -6.59 -11.92
CA VAL A 75 7.81 -7.81 -11.18
C VAL A 75 9.24 -8.24 -11.47
N ALA A 76 10.05 -8.39 -10.42
CA ALA A 76 11.42 -8.86 -10.50
C ALA A 76 11.74 -9.84 -9.36
N GLY A 77 12.03 -11.10 -9.69
CA GLY A 77 12.28 -12.15 -8.69
C GLY A 77 11.11 -12.30 -7.71
N ASN A 78 11.38 -12.06 -6.43
CA ASN A 78 10.37 -12.08 -5.37
C ASN A 78 9.83 -10.69 -4.99
N HIS A 79 10.05 -9.66 -5.81
CA HIS A 79 9.60 -8.30 -5.55
C HIS A 79 8.58 -7.82 -6.59
N ILE A 80 7.70 -6.93 -6.15
CA ILE A 80 6.71 -6.21 -6.97
C ILE A 80 6.86 -4.73 -6.66
N ALA A 81 6.95 -3.87 -7.68
CA ALA A 81 6.94 -2.42 -7.51
C ALA A 81 5.70 -1.83 -8.20
N VAL A 82 5.04 -0.87 -7.54
CA VAL A 82 3.86 -0.17 -8.04
C VAL A 82 4.06 1.33 -7.82
N ALA A 83 3.92 2.13 -8.87
CA ALA A 83 3.79 3.58 -8.73
C ALA A 83 2.31 3.90 -8.49
N MET A 84 2.01 4.74 -7.52
CA MET A 84 0.64 5.15 -7.22
C MET A 84 0.60 6.57 -6.69
N GLY A 85 -0.57 7.19 -6.82
CA GLY A 85 -0.77 8.55 -6.35
C GLY A 85 -2.22 8.83 -6.00
N MET A 86 -2.42 9.84 -5.18
CA MET A 86 -3.72 10.26 -4.67
C MET A 86 -3.81 11.78 -4.67
N ASP A 87 -4.95 12.30 -5.12
CA ASP A 87 -5.32 13.71 -4.97
C ASP A 87 -6.35 13.78 -3.84
N VAL A 88 -5.94 14.31 -2.69
CA VAL A 88 -6.70 14.24 -1.44
C VAL A 88 -6.73 15.58 -0.72
N THR A 89 -7.86 15.89 -0.09
CA THR A 89 -7.91 16.89 0.99
C THR A 89 -7.65 16.19 2.31
N MET A 90 -6.62 16.63 3.03
CA MET A 90 -6.30 16.15 4.37
C MET A 90 -6.88 17.08 5.43
N LYS A 91 -7.49 16.51 6.49
CA LYS A 91 -8.09 17.27 7.59
C LYS A 91 -7.06 18.20 8.22
N GLY A 92 -7.36 19.50 8.22
CA GLY A 92 -6.48 20.53 8.80
C GLY A 92 -5.21 20.85 8.00
N ALA A 93 -4.98 20.20 6.85
CA ALA A 93 -3.81 20.44 5.99
C ALA A 93 -4.16 20.88 4.56
N GLY A 94 -5.42 20.73 4.15
CA GLY A 94 -5.91 21.15 2.83
C GLY A 94 -5.64 20.13 1.73
N ARG A 95 -5.87 20.53 0.47
CA ARG A 95 -5.71 19.66 -0.70
C ARG A 95 -4.24 19.51 -1.11
N MET A 96 -3.84 18.27 -1.39
CA MET A 96 -2.49 17.91 -1.80
C MET A 96 -2.49 16.70 -2.74
N ASN A 97 -1.43 16.61 -3.56
CA ASN A 97 -1.13 15.41 -4.34
C ASN A 97 -0.07 14.60 -3.60
N MET A 98 -0.36 13.31 -3.40
CA MET A 98 0.57 12.31 -2.90
C MET A 98 1.05 11.46 -4.07
N GLU A 99 2.36 11.25 -4.16
CA GLU A 99 3.01 10.47 -5.20
C GLU A 99 3.98 9.51 -4.52
N GLU A 100 3.85 8.22 -4.79
CA GLU A 100 4.66 7.20 -4.12
C GLU A 100 5.01 6.02 -5.03
N ILE A 101 6.10 5.35 -4.68
CA ILE A 101 6.39 3.99 -5.13
C ILE A 101 6.25 3.07 -3.94
N VAL A 102 5.54 1.96 -4.12
CA VAL A 102 5.46 0.88 -3.13
C VAL A 102 6.17 -0.35 -3.65
N VAL A 103 7.09 -0.89 -2.86
CA VAL A 103 7.79 -2.14 -3.16
C VAL A 103 7.34 -3.21 -2.18
N TYR A 104 6.78 -4.28 -2.73
CA TYR A 104 6.35 -5.47 -2.01
C TYR A 104 7.40 -6.57 -2.13
N GLU A 105 7.69 -7.25 -1.03
CA GLU A 105 8.47 -8.49 -1.01
C GLU A 105 7.53 -9.68 -0.78
N VAL A 106 7.66 -10.69 -1.63
CA VAL A 106 6.90 -11.94 -1.60
C VAL A 106 7.77 -13.06 -1.05
N LYS A 107 7.20 -13.86 -0.16
CA LYS A 107 7.79 -15.11 0.33
C LYS A 107 6.68 -16.11 0.61
N ASP A 108 6.91 -17.38 0.24
CA ASP A 108 5.96 -18.48 0.46
C ASP A 108 4.53 -18.19 -0.05
N GLY A 109 4.45 -17.42 -1.13
CA GLY A 109 3.21 -17.02 -1.77
C GLY A 109 2.37 -16.00 -1.01
N LYS A 110 3.00 -15.22 -0.12
CA LYS A 110 2.41 -14.09 0.60
C LYS A 110 3.32 -12.87 0.55
N ILE A 111 2.74 -11.68 0.68
CA ILE A 111 3.48 -10.43 0.90
C ILE A 111 3.96 -10.42 2.35
N VAL A 112 5.28 -10.34 2.54
CA VAL A 112 5.92 -10.27 3.87
C VAL A 112 6.41 -8.87 4.21
N LYS A 113 6.51 -7.99 3.20
CA LYS A 113 6.94 -6.62 3.38
C LYS A 113 6.30 -5.73 2.32
N GLU A 114 5.86 -4.55 2.73
CA GLU A 114 5.62 -3.41 1.85
C GLU A 114 6.48 -2.25 2.32
N GLN A 115 7.04 -1.49 1.39
CA GLN A 115 7.88 -0.34 1.69
C GLN A 115 7.52 0.80 0.75
N PHE A 116 7.26 1.96 1.33
CA PHE A 116 6.85 3.18 0.64
C PHE A 116 8.05 4.10 0.39
N PHE A 117 8.03 4.80 -0.74
CA PHE A 117 9.04 5.77 -1.15
C PHE A 117 8.36 7.05 -1.63
N TYR A 118 8.56 8.15 -0.89
CA TYR A 118 8.08 9.51 -1.16
C TYR A 118 8.86 10.55 -0.34
#